data_AF-A0A7L3M3N4-F1
#
_entry.id   AF-A0A7L3M3N4-F1
#
_cell.length_a   1.000
_cell.length_b   1.000
_cell.length_c   1.000
_cell.angle_alpha   90.00
_cell.angle_beta   90.00
_cell.angle_gamma   90.00
#
_symmetry.space_group_name_H-M   'P 1'
#
loop_
_entity.id
_entity.type
_entity.pdbx_description
1 polymer ?
#
loop_
_entity_poly.entity_id
_entity_poly.type
_entity_poly.pdbx_seq_one_letter_code
_entity_poly.pdbx_strand_id
1 'polypeptide(L)'
;TRGRAPEASPEQRRRLRAWNALDWALYEHFNRSFWRQARSFGLEELRKEAAELRRRREELARECLSGGGPVPAGDIPEGSLRPFQPPGGDGILGFALRPGLGERQRRRCGRMALPELPYTDLLRRLQFGNGTKG
;
A
#
# COMPACT_ATOMS: atom_id res chain seq x y z
N THR A 1 21.70 11.60 -1.82
CA THR A 1 22.15 10.36 -2.50
C THR A 1 21.96 9.19 -1.57
N ARG A 2 20.91 8.35 -1.77
CA ARG A 2 20.70 7.15 -0.94
C ARG A 2 21.77 6.13 -1.32
N GLY A 3 22.73 5.88 -0.45
CA GLY A 3 23.77 4.88 -0.66
C GLY A 3 23.15 3.49 -0.85
N ARG A 4 23.68 2.71 -1.79
CA ARG A 4 23.27 1.31 -1.98
C ARG A 4 23.57 0.58 -0.68
N ALA A 5 22.55 -0.03 -0.06
CA ALA A 5 22.77 -0.88 1.10
C ALA A 5 23.73 -2.02 0.72
N PRO A 6 24.67 -2.39 1.60
CA PRO A 6 25.62 -3.46 1.31
C PRO A 6 24.87 -4.77 1.06
N GLU A 7 25.29 -5.50 0.02
CA GLU A 7 24.68 -6.78 -0.31
C GLU A 7 25.06 -7.83 0.73
N ALA A 8 24.07 -8.53 1.29
CA ALA A 8 24.32 -9.55 2.31
C ALA A 8 25.11 -10.73 1.73
N SER A 9 26.14 -11.18 2.45
CA SER A 9 26.92 -12.37 2.12
C SER A 9 26.05 -13.63 2.14
N PRO A 10 26.47 -14.73 1.48
CA PRO A 10 25.74 -16.00 1.52
C PRO A 10 25.48 -16.51 2.95
N GLU A 11 26.45 -16.32 3.85
CA GLU A 11 26.33 -16.69 5.26
C GLU A 11 25.30 -15.82 5.99
N GLN A 12 25.37 -14.50 5.78
CA GLN A 12 24.38 -13.58 6.35
C GLN A 12 22.96 -13.92 5.88
N ARG A 13 22.77 -14.23 4.59
CA ARG A 13 21.47 -14.68 4.06
C ARG A 13 20.98 -15.96 4.71
N ARG A 14 21.87 -16.95 4.92
CA ARG A 14 21.51 -18.19 5.64
C ARG A 14 21.05 -17.89 7.06
N ARG A 15 21.79 -17.06 7.78
CA ARG A 15 21.45 -16.68 9.16
C ARG A 15 20.14 -15.90 9.24
N LEU A 16 19.89 -14.99 8.30
CA LEU A 16 18.62 -14.24 8.22
C LEU A 16 17.42 -15.16 7.96
N ARG A 17 17.56 -16.15 7.07
CA ARG A 17 16.53 -17.17 6.84
C ARG A 17 16.29 -18.05 8.06
N ALA A 18 17.35 -18.48 8.74
CA ALA A 18 17.22 -19.27 9.96
C ALA A 18 16.54 -18.48 11.09
N TRP A 19 16.86 -17.20 11.21
CA TRP A 19 16.25 -16.32 12.19
C TRP A 19 14.77 -16.05 11.90
N ASN A 20 14.39 -15.93 10.63
CA ASN A 20 13.00 -15.77 10.17
C ASN A 20 12.45 -17.08 9.58
N ALA A 21 12.71 -18.22 10.23
CA ALA A 21 12.42 -19.55 9.66
C ALA A 21 10.95 -19.73 9.25
N LEU A 22 10.02 -19.22 10.05
CA LEU A 22 8.59 -19.30 9.75
C LEU A 22 8.23 -18.48 8.50
N ASP A 23 8.66 -17.21 8.44
CA ASP A 23 8.39 -16.35 7.28
C ASP A 23 9.06 -16.88 6.02
N TRP A 24 10.24 -17.48 6.16
CA TRP A 24 10.92 -18.14 5.05
C TRP A 24 10.11 -19.32 4.51
N ALA A 25 9.60 -20.18 5.40
CA ALA A 25 8.75 -21.31 5.00
C ALA A 25 7.45 -20.84 4.32
N LEU A 26 6.82 -19.78 4.84
CA LEU A 26 5.64 -19.17 4.22
C LEU A 26 5.97 -18.61 2.83
N TYR A 27 7.08 -17.88 2.70
CA TYR A 27 7.55 -17.36 1.42
C TYR A 27 7.75 -18.48 0.40
N GLU A 28 8.45 -19.57 0.75
CA GLU A 28 8.68 -20.69 -0.16
C GLU A 28 7.37 -21.36 -0.60
N HIS A 29 6.43 -21.55 0.33
CA HIS A 29 5.11 -22.10 0.02
C HIS A 29 4.36 -21.21 -0.97
N PHE A 30 4.20 -19.93 -0.66
CA PHE A 30 3.40 -19.01 -1.48
C PHE A 30 4.08 -18.66 -2.79
N ASN A 31 5.41 -18.55 -2.84
CA ASN A 31 6.14 -18.34 -4.10
C ASN A 31 5.89 -19.51 -5.07
N ARG A 32 5.99 -20.76 -4.56
CA ARG A 32 5.66 -21.95 -5.37
C ARG A 32 4.19 -21.96 -5.79
N SER A 33 3.27 -21.66 -4.88
CA SER A 33 1.83 -21.66 -5.15
C SER A 33 1.43 -20.58 -6.16
N PHE A 34 1.97 -19.38 -6.02
CA PHE A 34 1.78 -18.28 -6.97
C PHE A 34 2.21 -18.68 -8.37
N TRP A 35 3.41 -19.24 -8.55
CA TRP A 35 3.88 -19.59 -9.89
C TRP A 35 3.12 -20.75 -10.53
N ARG A 36 2.57 -21.67 -9.72
CA ARG A 36 1.64 -22.68 -10.25
C ARG A 36 0.38 -22.02 -10.80
N GLN A 37 -0.23 -21.11 -10.04
CA GLN A 37 -1.43 -20.38 -10.45
C GLN A 37 -1.17 -19.44 -11.64
N ALA A 38 -0.03 -18.75 -11.66
CA ALA A 38 0.37 -17.88 -12.77
C ALA A 38 0.53 -18.66 -14.08
N ARG A 39 1.10 -19.87 -14.01
CA ARG A 39 1.20 -20.75 -15.18
C ARG A 39 -0.16 -21.29 -15.63
N SER A 40 -1.05 -21.65 -14.71
CA SER A 40 -2.41 -22.10 -15.08
C SER A 40 -3.27 -20.98 -15.65
N PHE A 41 -3.07 -19.74 -15.19
CA PHE A 41 -3.72 -18.55 -15.74
C PHE A 41 -3.15 -18.15 -17.12
N GLY A 42 -1.85 -18.37 -17.31
CA GLY A 42 -1.11 -17.97 -18.51
C GLY A 42 -0.18 -16.79 -18.21
N LEU A 43 1.13 -16.97 -18.42
CA LEU A 43 2.13 -15.96 -18.04
C LEU A 43 2.04 -14.69 -18.90
N GLU A 44 1.73 -14.82 -20.20
CA GLU A 44 1.56 -13.67 -21.09
C GLU A 44 0.29 -12.88 -20.76
N GLU A 45 -0.83 -13.57 -20.50
CA GLU A 45 -2.06 -12.89 -20.08
C GLU A 45 -1.87 -12.21 -18.73
N LEU A 46 -1.18 -12.85 -17.77
CA LEU A 46 -0.85 -12.24 -16.49
C LEU A 46 -0.02 -10.96 -16.67
N ARG A 47 0.95 -10.96 -17.58
CA ARG A 47 1.77 -9.77 -17.87
C ARG A 47 0.93 -8.65 -18.45
N LYS A 48 0.03 -8.96 -19.37
CA LYS A 48 -0.87 -8.01 -20.02
C LYS A 48 -1.86 -7.40 -19.02
N GLU A 49 -2.54 -8.22 -18.22
CA GLU A 49 -3.45 -7.78 -17.17
C GLU A 49 -2.74 -6.94 -16.11
N ALA A 50 -1.53 -7.34 -15.69
CA ALA A 50 -0.72 -6.55 -14.77
C ALA A 50 -0.29 -5.19 -15.37
N ALA A 51 -0.03 -5.12 -16.68
CA ALA A 51 0.29 -3.88 -17.37
C ALA A 51 -0.93 -2.95 -17.45
N GLU A 52 -2.10 -3.49 -17.79
CA GLU A 52 -3.36 -2.74 -17.82
C GLU A 52 -3.73 -2.22 -16.43
N LEU A 53 -3.57 -3.04 -15.39
CA LEU A 53 -3.78 -2.62 -14.01
C LEU A 53 -2.84 -1.46 -13.61
N ARG A 54 -1.56 -1.53 -14.00
CA ARG A 54 -0.60 -0.44 -13.75
C ARG A 54 -1.03 0.85 -14.47
N ARG A 55 -1.44 0.77 -15.73
CA ARG A 55 -1.94 1.92 -16.51
C ARG A 55 -3.14 2.58 -15.82
N ARG A 56 -4.15 1.80 -15.42
CA ARG A 56 -5.34 2.32 -14.72
C ARG A 56 -5.00 2.93 -13.38
N ARG A 57 -4.07 2.33 -12.62
CA ARG A 57 -3.59 2.89 -11.35
C ARG A 57 -2.91 4.24 -11.56
N GLU A 58 -2.09 4.38 -12.61
CA GLU A 58 -1.41 5.63 -12.94
C GLU A 58 -2.40 6.72 -13.41
N GLU A 59 -3.42 6.35 -14.19
CA GLU A 59 -4.52 7.25 -14.55
C GLU A 59 -5.26 7.76 -13.32
N LEU A 60 -5.64 6.85 -12.42
CA LEU A 60 -6.31 7.20 -11.18
C LEU A 60 -5.40 8.09 -10.29
N ALA A 61 -4.10 7.80 -10.24
CA ALA A 61 -3.14 8.62 -9.50
C ALA A 61 -3.03 10.04 -10.07
N ARG A 62 -2.99 10.20 -11.40
CA ARG A 62 -2.99 11.53 -12.05
C ARG A 62 -4.29 12.30 -11.82
N GLU A 63 -5.41 11.60 -11.78
CA GLU A 63 -6.71 12.21 -11.49
C GLU A 63 -6.85 12.62 -10.03
N CYS A 64 -6.43 11.77 -9.10
CA CYS A 64 -6.72 11.94 -7.68
C CYS A 64 -5.62 12.65 -6.88
N LEU A 65 -4.34 12.50 -7.24
CA LEU A 65 -3.22 12.81 -6.35
C LEU A 65 -2.46 14.07 -6.75
N SER A 66 -2.02 14.83 -5.73
CA SER A 66 -1.03 15.88 -5.90
C SER A 66 0.36 15.23 -6.08
N GLY A 67 0.99 15.44 -7.23
CA GLY A 67 2.32 14.88 -7.53
C GLY A 67 2.34 13.42 -8.03
N GLY A 68 1.17 12.77 -8.19
CA GLY A 68 1.05 11.46 -8.87
C GLY A 68 1.58 10.25 -8.10
N GLY A 69 2.00 10.40 -6.85
CA GLY A 69 2.59 9.33 -6.04
C GLY A 69 2.50 9.56 -4.54
N PRO A 70 3.08 8.64 -3.74
CA PRO A 70 3.10 8.76 -2.30
C PRO A 70 4.03 9.90 -1.83
N VAL A 71 3.62 10.62 -0.81
CA VAL A 71 4.31 11.77 -0.21
C VAL A 71 4.48 11.57 1.30
N PRO A 72 5.47 12.21 1.95
CA PRO A 72 5.57 12.25 3.40
C PRO A 72 4.28 12.70 4.07
N ALA A 73 3.96 12.15 5.25
CA ALA A 73 2.71 12.48 5.94
C ALA A 73 2.55 13.97 6.30
N GLY A 74 3.66 14.68 6.51
CA GLY A 74 3.66 16.13 6.75
C GLY A 74 3.18 16.94 5.54
N ASP A 75 3.36 16.42 4.33
CA ASP A 75 2.99 17.08 3.07
C ASP A 75 1.52 16.82 2.67
N ILE A 76 0.78 16.05 3.48
CA ILE A 76 -0.64 15.75 3.25
C ILE A 76 -1.48 16.81 3.98
N PRO A 77 -2.23 17.66 3.25
CA PRO A 77 -3.02 18.73 3.88
C PRO A 77 -4.19 18.19 4.70
N GLU A 78 -4.85 17.13 4.19
CA GLU A 78 -6.02 16.53 4.80
C GLU A 78 -5.61 15.60 5.95
N GLY A 79 -5.86 16.03 7.20
CA GLY A 79 -5.46 15.28 8.40
C GLY A 79 -6.02 13.85 8.46
N SER A 80 -7.24 13.62 7.95
CA SER A 80 -7.86 12.29 7.87
C SER A 80 -7.17 11.34 6.89
N LEU A 81 -6.32 11.85 5.98
CA LEU A 81 -5.55 11.07 5.03
C LEU A 81 -4.10 10.87 5.47
N ARG A 82 -3.70 11.40 6.64
CA ARG A 82 -2.36 11.19 7.18
C ARG A 82 -2.24 9.78 7.75
N PRO A 83 -1.29 8.97 7.27
CA PRO A 83 -1.06 7.65 7.86
C PRO A 83 -0.47 7.79 9.26
N PHE A 84 -0.74 6.80 10.10
CA PHE A 84 -0.10 6.66 11.42
C PHE A 84 1.43 6.73 11.30
N GLN A 85 2.09 7.38 12.25
CA GLN A 85 3.54 7.49 12.29
C GLN A 85 4.07 6.72 13.51
N PRO A 86 4.68 5.54 13.33
CA PRO A 86 5.24 4.78 14.44
C PRO A 86 6.44 5.53 15.05
N PRO A 87 6.55 5.60 16.38
CA PRO A 87 7.70 6.23 17.04
C PRO A 87 9.02 5.58 16.58
N GLY A 88 9.98 6.40 16.17
CA GLY A 88 11.31 5.95 15.74
C GLY A 88 11.37 5.25 14.37
N GLY A 89 10.28 5.22 13.60
CA GLY A 89 10.27 4.68 12.23
C GLY A 89 10.63 5.70 11.15
N ASP A 90 10.94 5.22 9.95
CA ASP A 90 11.36 6.01 8.77
C ASP A 90 10.23 6.85 8.10
N GLY A 91 9.12 7.07 8.80
CA GLY A 91 7.97 7.82 8.31
C GLY A 91 7.14 7.04 7.28
N ILE A 92 5.86 6.79 7.59
CA ILE A 92 4.95 6.14 6.64
C ILE A 92 4.48 7.18 5.63
N LEU A 93 4.69 6.89 4.34
CA LEU A 93 4.20 7.72 3.24
C LEU A 93 2.69 7.56 3.05
N GLY A 94 2.03 8.61 2.60
CA GLY A 94 0.60 8.59 2.26
C GLY A 94 0.33 9.32 0.95
N PHE A 95 -0.93 9.67 0.71
CA PHE A 95 -1.37 10.23 -0.57
C PHE A 95 -2.08 11.57 -0.34
N ALA A 96 -1.52 12.65 -0.89
CA ALA A 96 -2.18 13.96 -0.91
C ALA A 96 -3.13 14.03 -2.10
N LEU A 97 -4.38 14.44 -1.87
CA LEU A 97 -5.33 14.65 -2.96
C LEU A 97 -5.00 15.91 -3.75
N ARG A 98 -5.35 15.89 -5.05
CA ARG A 98 -5.23 17.06 -5.92
C ARG A 98 -6.17 18.18 -5.43
N PRO A 99 -5.73 19.45 -5.41
CA PRO A 99 -6.62 20.56 -5.13
C PRO A 99 -7.70 20.70 -6.21
N GLY A 100 -8.82 21.36 -5.88
CA GLY A 100 -9.88 21.66 -6.85
C GLY A 100 -10.75 20.47 -7.29
N LEU A 101 -10.60 19.27 -6.71
CA LEU A 101 -11.50 18.15 -6.99
C LEU A 101 -12.93 18.49 -6.57
N GLY A 102 -13.88 18.32 -7.48
CA GLY A 102 -15.31 18.42 -7.18
C GLY A 102 -15.75 17.38 -6.16
N GLU A 103 -16.85 17.61 -5.46
CA GLU A 103 -17.23 16.80 -4.28
C GLU A 103 -17.27 15.29 -4.53
N ARG A 104 -17.87 14.87 -5.67
CA ARG A 104 -17.99 13.45 -6.01
C ARG A 104 -16.61 12.81 -6.24
N GLN A 105 -15.71 13.51 -6.92
CA GLN A 105 -14.34 13.05 -7.16
C GLN A 105 -13.55 13.02 -5.86
N ARG A 106 -13.67 14.06 -5.04
CA ARG A 106 -13.03 14.14 -3.72
C ARG A 106 -13.45 12.97 -2.83
N ARG A 107 -14.75 12.64 -2.76
CA ARG A 107 -15.23 11.47 -2.01
C ARG A 107 -14.64 10.16 -2.55
N ARG A 108 -14.63 9.96 -3.87
CA ARG A 108 -14.08 8.75 -4.49
C ARG A 108 -12.58 8.62 -4.24
N CYS A 109 -11.80 9.66 -4.55
CA CYS A 109 -10.35 9.68 -4.38
C CYS A 109 -9.97 9.55 -2.90
N GLY A 110 -10.66 10.25 -1.99
CA GLY A 110 -10.44 10.16 -0.56
C GLY A 110 -10.67 8.76 0.00
N ARG A 111 -11.68 8.03 -0.50
CA ARG A 111 -11.91 6.63 -0.11
C ARG A 111 -10.79 5.69 -0.55
N MET A 112 -10.15 5.96 -1.69
CA MET A 112 -9.01 5.18 -2.18
C MET A 112 -7.71 5.53 -1.45
N ALA A 113 -7.56 6.76 -0.98
CA ALA A 113 -6.37 7.26 -0.29
C ALA A 113 -6.44 7.09 1.25
N LEU A 114 -7.56 6.60 1.79
CA LEU A 114 -7.80 6.57 3.23
C LEU A 114 -6.86 5.55 3.91
N PRO A 115 -6.04 5.96 4.89
CA PRO A 115 -5.14 5.06 5.58
C PRO A 115 -5.88 4.12 6.55
N GLU A 116 -5.17 3.08 7.01
CA GLU A 116 -5.74 1.94 7.72
C GLU A 116 -6.52 2.30 9.00
N LEU A 117 -6.01 3.18 9.87
CA LEU A 117 -6.74 3.58 11.08
C LEU A 117 -8.05 4.34 10.78
N PRO A 118 -8.07 5.46 10.00
CA PRO A 118 -9.31 6.11 9.62
C PRO A 118 -10.28 5.22 8.84
N TYR A 119 -9.77 4.30 8.01
CA TYR A 119 -10.60 3.35 7.28
C TYR A 119 -11.26 2.33 8.21
N THR A 120 -10.51 1.85 9.21
CA THR A 120 -11.05 0.94 10.23
C THR A 120 -12.14 1.61 11.05
N ASP A 121 -11.93 2.85 11.50
CA ASP A 121 -12.94 3.59 12.25
C ASP A 121 -14.22 3.83 11.43
N LEU A 122 -14.06 4.12 10.15
CA LEU A 122 -15.16 4.25 9.22
C LEU A 122 -15.94 2.94 9.06
N LEU A 123 -15.26 1.80 8.87
CA LEU A 123 -15.91 0.50 8.80
C LEU A 123 -16.64 0.15 10.10
N ARG A 124 -16.03 0.41 11.25
CA ARG A 124 -16.66 0.18 12.57
C ARG A 124 -17.96 0.98 12.72
N ARG A 125 -17.96 2.27 12.36
CA ARG A 125 -19.18 3.11 12.40
C ARG A 125 -20.28 2.59 11.48
N LEU A 126 -19.92 2.07 10.31
CA LEU A 126 -20.90 1.48 9.37
C LEU A 126 -21.48 0.17 9.88
N GLN A 127 -20.70 -0.64 10.59
CA GLN A 127 -21.14 -1.94 11.10
C GLN A 127 -21.92 -1.83 12.41
N PHE A 128 -21.48 -0.98 13.33
CA PHE A 128 -22.00 -0.94 14.71
C PHE A 128 -22.71 0.36 15.07
N GLY A 129 -22.83 1.30 14.12
CA GLY A 129 -23.35 2.64 14.36
C GLY A 129 -22.32 3.57 15.03
N ASN A 130 -22.67 4.84 15.13
CA ASN A 130 -21.94 5.75 16.02
C ASN A 130 -22.35 5.37 17.43
N GLY A 131 -21.49 4.71 18.19
CA GLY A 131 -21.76 4.35 19.58
C GLY A 131 -22.30 5.58 20.32
N THR A 132 -23.61 5.60 20.57
CA THR A 132 -24.25 6.54 21.46
C THR A 132 -23.66 6.24 22.83
N LYS A 133 -22.68 7.04 23.25
CA LYS A 133 -22.36 7.14 24.67
C LYS A 133 -23.62 7.69 25.35
N GLY A 134 -24.33 6.82 26.05
CA GLY A 134 -25.17 7.22 27.17
C GLY A 134 -24.31 7.72 28.32
#